data_AF-A0A834DEQ3-F1
#
_entry.id   AF-A0A834DEQ3-F1
#
_cell.length_a   1.000
_cell.length_b   1.000
_cell.length_c   1.000
_cell.angle_alpha   90.00
_cell.angle_beta   90.00
_cell.angle_gamma   90.00
#
_symmetry.space_group_name_H-M   'P 1'
#
loop_
_entity.id
_entity.type
_entity.pdbx_description
1 polymer ?
#
loop_
_entity_poly.entity_id
_entity_poly.type
_entity_poly.pdbx_seq_one_letter_code
_entity_poly.pdbx_strand_id
1 'polypeptide(L)'
;MDVLLTYLPKNHAGSELGAVIFWGQNQTLDPNNMTVLDRTFQDEPLIMDFNGDLIPDVFGVTNGSGGQPQVLLGGNLSWHPALTTRRKMRIPHSNAFIDLTEDFTADLFLTTLSASGTSQFEIWKNVDGNFSFGSELRTPQALVVVGQSAFADFDGDGHTDHLLPGCEDSSCQRSAIYLARSGTAQWVPVLQDFGHKGALWGFVPPGQEPLPTEIPVPITLHIGDYNMDGYPDALAVLKNTSGSNQQAFLLENVPCTNASCEGARRMFKVYWELADLSQVRDAVVATFFDIYEDGILDILVLSRGYTRNDLTIHALKNNFEADAYFVKVIVLSGLCSNDCPRKITPFGVNQPGPYIMYTTVDANGHLKNGSAGQLSQSAHLALQLPYSVLGLGRSANFLDHLYVGIPRPSGEKAVRRQEWTAIIPNSQLIVIPFPHSAPRSWSAKLYLTPSNIVLLTAIALVGVCVFILAIIGALHWQEKKADDREKRQEAHRFHFDAM
;
A
#
# COMPACT_ATOMS: atom_id res chain seq x y z
N MET A 1 -7.18 -7.54 17.20
CA MET A 1 -6.12 -6.66 16.67
C MET A 1 -5.71 -5.73 17.80
N ASP A 2 -4.42 -5.54 17.99
CA ASP A 2 -3.89 -4.55 18.91
C ASP A 2 -3.99 -3.17 18.26
N VAL A 3 -4.27 -2.13 19.05
CA VAL A 3 -4.45 -0.76 18.53
C VAL A 3 -3.63 0.20 19.37
N LEU A 4 -2.69 0.89 18.72
CA LEU A 4 -2.04 2.06 19.31
C LEU A 4 -2.90 3.30 19.03
N LEU A 5 -3.25 4.02 20.08
CA LEU A 5 -3.96 5.30 20.00
C LEU A 5 -3.07 6.41 20.55
N THR A 6 -2.83 7.44 19.74
CA THR A 6 -2.21 8.70 20.16
C THR A 6 -3.28 9.74 20.44
N TYR A 7 -3.06 10.57 21.46
CA TYR A 7 -4.03 11.59 21.87
C TYR A 7 -3.36 12.78 22.53
N LEU A 8 -3.99 13.96 22.43
CA LEU A 8 -3.58 15.16 23.16
C LEU A 8 -4.11 15.12 24.60
N PRO A 9 -3.26 15.07 25.64
CA PRO A 9 -3.72 15.02 27.03
C PRO A 9 -4.36 16.35 27.45
N LYS A 10 -5.59 16.32 27.96
CA LYS A 10 -6.32 17.52 28.44
C LYS A 10 -5.60 18.33 29.53
N ASN A 11 -4.72 17.66 30.29
CA ASN A 11 -4.04 18.22 31.46
C ASN A 11 -2.58 18.62 31.20
N HIS A 12 -2.08 18.51 29.96
CA HIS A 12 -0.73 18.96 29.60
C HIS A 12 -0.83 20.26 28.79
N ALA A 13 -0.15 21.31 29.27
CA ALA A 13 -0.08 22.59 28.59
C ALA A 13 0.88 22.57 27.37
N GLY A 14 1.55 21.45 27.12
CA GLY A 14 2.44 21.24 25.97
C GLY A 14 1.74 20.54 24.81
N SER A 15 2.25 20.74 23.61
CA SER A 15 1.81 20.08 22.36
C SER A 15 2.24 18.60 22.26
N GLU A 16 2.50 17.93 23.38
CA GLU A 16 3.01 16.56 23.40
C GLU A 16 1.84 15.56 23.36
N LEU A 17 2.05 14.44 22.67
CA LEU A 17 1.07 13.38 22.50
C LEU A 17 1.27 12.28 23.54
N GLY A 18 0.20 11.91 24.23
CA GLY A 18 0.11 10.66 24.97
C GLY A 18 -0.16 9.49 24.01
N ALA A 19 0.19 8.28 24.43
CA ALA A 19 -0.02 7.07 23.66
C ALA A 19 -0.50 5.93 24.55
N VAL A 20 -1.43 5.13 24.05
CA VAL A 20 -1.99 3.97 24.73
C VAL A 20 -2.11 2.80 23.76
N ILE A 21 -1.68 1.62 24.18
CA ILE A 21 -1.83 0.36 23.43
C ILE A 21 -3.02 -0.38 24.01
N PHE A 22 -4.04 -0.63 23.19
CA PHE A 22 -5.12 -1.56 23.50
C PHE A 22 -4.73 -2.94 22.98
N TRP A 23 -4.62 -3.91 23.88
CA TRP A 23 -4.28 -5.28 23.52
C TRP A 23 -5.56 -6.03 23.11
N GLY A 24 -5.55 -6.57 21.91
CA GLY A 24 -6.71 -7.12 21.23
C GLY A 24 -7.22 -8.42 21.85
N GLN A 25 -8.55 -8.54 21.94
CA GLN A 25 -9.28 -9.77 22.26
C GLN A 25 -10.33 -10.09 21.18
N ASN A 26 -9.95 -9.90 19.91
CA ASN A 26 -10.72 -10.18 18.69
C ASN A 26 -12.05 -9.42 18.45
N GLN A 27 -12.70 -8.80 19.45
CA GLN A 27 -14.03 -8.20 19.26
C GLN A 27 -14.19 -6.77 19.77
N THR A 28 -13.45 -6.34 20.79
CA THR A 28 -13.59 -5.00 21.38
C THR A 28 -12.25 -4.42 21.81
N LEU A 29 -12.17 -3.08 21.84
CA LEU A 29 -11.13 -2.37 22.59
C LEU A 29 -11.53 -2.41 24.06
N ASP A 30 -10.88 -3.26 24.84
CA ASP A 30 -11.15 -3.40 26.28
C ASP A 30 -10.30 -2.37 27.07
N PRO A 31 -10.92 -1.38 27.73
CA PRO A 31 -10.20 -0.40 28.55
C PRO A 31 -9.45 -1.02 29.74
N ASN A 32 -9.80 -2.25 30.14
CA ASN A 32 -9.10 -2.96 31.21
C ASN A 32 -7.85 -3.70 30.70
N ASN A 33 -7.73 -3.87 29.38
CA ASN A 33 -6.61 -4.56 28.74
C ASN A 33 -5.81 -3.58 27.87
N MET A 34 -5.37 -2.49 28.49
CA MET A 34 -4.57 -1.46 27.83
C MET A 34 -3.30 -1.15 28.59
N THR A 35 -2.27 -0.72 27.87
CA THR A 35 -1.02 -0.19 28.43
C THR A 35 -0.88 1.27 28.02
N VAL A 36 -0.98 2.17 29.00
CA VAL A 36 -0.65 3.58 28.81
C VAL A 36 0.86 3.72 28.84
N LEU A 37 1.45 4.33 27.81
CA LEU A 37 2.89 4.55 27.76
C LEU A 37 3.31 5.60 28.78
N ASP A 38 4.45 5.37 29.42
CA ASP A 38 5.01 6.20 30.49
C ASP A 38 5.71 7.46 29.97
N ARG A 39 5.87 7.60 28.66
CA ARG A 39 6.45 8.76 27.98
C ARG A 39 5.45 9.39 27.01
N THR A 40 5.56 10.70 26.84
CA THR A 40 4.84 11.47 25.81
C THR A 40 5.74 11.67 24.59
N PHE A 41 5.14 11.85 23.42
CA PHE A 41 5.83 12.08 22.15
C PHE A 41 5.74 13.55 21.72
N GLN A 42 6.79 14.07 21.08
CA GLN A 42 6.77 15.42 20.50
C GLN A 42 5.93 15.50 19.22
N ASP A 43 5.75 14.38 18.53
CA ASP A 43 4.98 14.24 17.29
C ASP A 43 4.42 12.81 17.16
N GLU A 44 3.54 12.55 16.20
CA GLU A 44 2.95 11.21 16.01
C GLU A 44 4.03 10.14 15.69
N PRO A 45 4.01 8.97 16.35
CA PRO A 45 5.07 7.97 16.22
C PRO A 45 5.04 7.20 14.89
N LEU A 46 6.20 6.69 14.51
CA LEU A 46 6.38 5.71 13.44
C LEU A 46 6.28 4.29 14.02
N ILE A 47 5.47 3.43 13.41
CA ILE A 47 5.43 2.00 13.71
C ILE A 47 6.36 1.28 12.74
N MET A 48 7.28 0.50 13.28
CA MET A 48 8.32 -0.20 12.52
C MET A 48 8.79 -1.44 13.25
N ASP A 49 9.52 -2.34 12.60
CA ASP A 49 10.22 -3.44 13.27
C ASP A 49 11.71 -3.08 13.33
N PHE A 50 12.10 -2.42 14.42
CA PHE A 50 13.41 -1.79 14.55
C PHE A 50 14.50 -2.81 14.82
N ASN A 51 14.21 -3.86 15.57
CA ASN A 51 15.18 -4.89 15.95
C ASN A 51 15.09 -6.16 15.08
N GLY A 52 14.18 -6.22 14.11
CA GLY A 52 14.02 -7.30 13.13
C GLY A 52 13.40 -8.58 13.70
N ASP A 53 12.70 -8.49 14.84
CA ASP A 53 12.10 -9.63 15.55
C ASP A 53 10.66 -9.95 15.09
N LEU A 54 10.14 -9.20 14.11
CA LEU A 54 8.78 -9.30 13.56
C LEU A 54 7.68 -8.93 14.56
N ILE A 55 8.01 -8.15 15.59
CA ILE A 55 7.06 -7.51 16.50
C ILE A 55 7.09 -6.00 16.22
N PRO A 56 5.93 -5.34 16.03
CA PRO A 56 5.91 -3.89 15.83
C PRO A 56 6.43 -3.12 17.06
N ASP A 57 7.38 -2.23 16.80
CA ASP A 57 7.97 -1.27 17.73
C ASP A 57 7.42 0.14 17.49
N VAL A 58 7.54 1.01 18.49
CA VAL A 58 7.09 2.40 18.42
C VAL A 58 8.30 3.35 18.44
N PHE A 59 8.56 4.00 17.31
CA PHE A 59 9.67 4.94 17.13
C PHE A 59 9.18 6.40 17.18
N GLY A 60 9.90 7.25 17.90
CA GLY A 60 9.60 8.69 17.94
C GLY A 60 10.49 9.47 18.90
N VAL A 61 10.33 10.79 18.93
CA VAL A 61 11.03 11.64 19.91
C VAL A 61 10.15 11.79 21.14
N THR A 62 10.62 11.30 22.28
CA THR A 62 9.87 11.38 23.53
C THR A 62 10.27 12.57 24.39
N ASN A 63 9.45 12.90 25.38
CA ASN A 63 9.86 13.81 26.47
C ASN A 63 11.11 13.28 27.19
N GLY A 64 11.93 14.20 27.71
CA GLY A 64 13.16 13.87 28.44
C GLY A 64 14.32 13.31 27.60
N SER A 65 14.13 13.03 26.31
CA SER A 65 15.16 12.47 25.41
C SER A 65 16.21 13.49 24.94
N GLY A 66 16.05 14.77 25.26
CA GLY A 66 16.91 15.84 24.72
C GLY A 66 16.79 16.03 23.20
N GLY A 67 15.72 15.52 22.59
CA GLY A 67 15.49 15.57 21.13
C GLY A 67 16.04 14.36 20.37
N GLN A 68 16.66 13.40 21.06
CA GLN A 68 17.12 12.15 20.45
C GLN A 68 15.95 11.19 20.21
N PRO A 69 15.80 10.60 19.01
CA PRO A 69 14.80 9.57 18.77
C PRO A 69 14.97 8.36 19.68
N GLN A 70 13.86 7.84 20.17
CA GLN A 70 13.76 6.65 21.00
C GLN A 70 12.92 5.60 20.28
N VAL A 71 13.08 4.35 20.69
CA VAL A 71 12.23 3.23 20.28
C VAL A 71 11.73 2.50 21.51
N LEU A 72 10.44 2.18 21.53
CA LEU A 72 9.83 1.24 22.46
C LEU A 72 9.76 -0.12 21.77
N LEU A 73 10.52 -1.09 22.29
CA LEU A 73 10.51 -2.45 21.74
C LEU A 73 9.21 -3.16 22.13
N GLY A 74 8.43 -3.62 21.15
CA GLY A 74 7.10 -4.18 21.36
C GLY A 74 7.10 -5.47 22.16
N GLY A 75 8.14 -6.30 22.01
CA GLY A 75 8.22 -7.61 22.66
C GLY A 75 8.27 -7.57 24.19
N ASN A 76 8.94 -6.56 24.77
CA ASN A 76 9.09 -6.42 26.23
C ASN A 76 8.71 -5.04 26.78
N LEU A 77 8.22 -4.14 25.92
CA LEU A 77 7.84 -2.77 26.24
C LEU A 77 8.97 -1.99 26.94
N SER A 78 10.19 -2.08 26.40
CA SER A 78 11.36 -1.37 26.92
C SER A 78 11.82 -0.24 26.00
N TRP A 79 12.19 0.90 26.59
CA TRP A 79 12.66 2.07 25.88
C TRP A 79 14.17 2.04 25.64
N HIS A 80 14.59 2.32 24.42
CA HIS A 80 15.99 2.40 24.02
C HIS A 80 16.25 3.66 23.18
N PRO A 81 17.45 4.27 23.25
CA PRO A 81 17.88 5.23 22.25
C PRO A 81 17.94 4.56 20.88
N ALA A 82 17.28 5.14 19.88
CA ALA A 82 17.21 4.53 18.56
C ALA A 82 18.41 4.91 17.69
N LEU A 83 18.68 6.21 17.54
CA LEU A 83 19.70 6.74 16.64
C LEU A 83 20.50 7.87 17.29
N THR A 84 21.70 8.14 16.79
CA THR A 84 22.58 9.22 17.26
C THR A 84 22.50 10.48 16.39
N THR A 85 21.35 10.72 15.74
CA THR A 85 21.15 11.94 14.93
C THR A 85 21.34 13.19 15.79
N ARG A 86 22.03 14.19 15.23
CA ARG A 86 22.25 15.50 15.86
C ARG A 86 21.24 16.55 15.38
N ARG A 87 20.38 16.18 14.44
CA ARG A 87 19.38 17.07 13.86
C ARG A 87 18.08 16.96 14.64
N LYS A 88 17.39 18.10 14.76
CA LYS A 88 16.05 18.11 15.34
C LYS A 88 15.08 17.50 14.34
N MET A 89 14.18 16.63 14.79
CA MET A 89 13.09 16.14 13.96
C MET A 89 12.17 17.29 13.54
N ARG A 90 11.73 17.27 12.28
CA ARG A 90 10.70 18.19 11.80
C ARG A 90 9.35 17.80 12.42
N ILE A 91 8.48 18.78 12.66
CA ILE A 91 7.10 18.54 13.09
C ILE A 91 6.19 19.35 12.15
N PRO A 92 5.20 18.74 11.48
CA PRO A 92 4.97 17.29 11.37
C PRO A 92 6.08 16.60 10.55
N HIS A 93 6.50 15.40 10.95
CA HIS A 93 7.46 14.58 10.18
C HIS A 93 6.80 13.61 9.18
N SER A 94 7.52 13.23 8.13
CA SER A 94 7.17 12.14 7.21
C SER A 94 8.13 10.95 7.33
N ASN A 95 8.53 10.57 8.55
CA ASN A 95 9.46 9.45 8.75
C ASN A 95 8.89 8.16 8.14
N ALA A 96 9.76 7.34 7.55
CA ALA A 96 9.35 6.10 6.89
C ALA A 96 10.33 4.96 7.16
N PHE A 97 9.81 3.73 7.21
CA PHE A 97 10.55 2.48 7.30
C PHE A 97 10.36 1.69 6.00
N ILE A 98 11.28 1.83 5.06
CA ILE A 98 11.17 1.32 3.68
C ILE A 98 12.54 1.08 3.08
N ASP A 99 12.67 0.13 2.15
CA ASP A 99 13.92 -0.13 1.43
C ASP A 99 14.28 1.06 0.53
N LEU A 100 15.43 1.68 0.81
CA LEU A 100 16.02 2.79 0.05
C LEU A 100 17.42 2.46 -0.46
N THR A 101 17.88 1.22 -0.26
CA THR A 101 19.20 0.73 -0.64
C THR A 101 19.15 -0.45 -1.60
N GLU A 102 17.95 -0.87 -2.00
CA GLU A 102 17.67 -1.90 -3.01
C GLU A 102 18.17 -3.27 -2.56
N ASP A 103 18.19 -3.51 -1.24
CA ASP A 103 18.69 -4.74 -0.64
C ASP A 103 17.59 -5.61 0.00
N PHE A 104 16.32 -5.25 -0.22
CA PHE A 104 15.12 -5.89 0.30
C PHE A 104 14.94 -5.79 1.83
N THR A 105 15.75 -4.97 2.50
CA THR A 105 15.62 -4.65 3.93
C THR A 105 15.14 -3.22 4.07
N ALA A 106 14.14 -2.98 4.91
CA ALA A 106 13.74 -1.61 5.19
C ALA A 106 14.84 -0.81 5.89
N ASP A 107 15.11 0.36 5.34
CA ASP A 107 15.93 1.43 5.89
C ASP A 107 15.04 2.43 6.64
N LEU A 108 15.66 3.37 7.35
CA LEU A 108 14.95 4.39 8.09
C LEU A 108 15.17 5.78 7.47
N PHE A 109 14.10 6.35 6.96
CA PHE A 109 14.05 7.70 6.43
C PHE A 109 13.54 8.66 7.50
N LEU A 110 14.34 9.69 7.81
CA LEU A 110 13.98 10.70 8.79
C LEU A 110 13.79 12.05 8.15
N THR A 111 12.73 12.75 8.55
CA THR A 111 12.51 14.15 8.20
C THR A 111 13.03 15.05 9.32
N THR A 112 14.12 15.78 9.05
CA THR A 112 14.82 16.58 10.05
C THR A 112 14.94 18.05 9.64
N LEU A 113 15.44 18.88 10.55
CA LEU A 113 15.76 20.27 10.32
C LEU A 113 17.28 20.45 10.26
N SER A 114 17.74 21.17 9.25
CA SER A 114 19.13 21.61 9.12
C SER A 114 19.52 22.57 10.24
N ALA A 115 20.81 22.89 10.36
CA ALA A 115 21.27 23.90 11.31
C ALA A 115 20.64 25.30 11.08
N SER A 116 20.27 25.61 9.84
CA SER A 116 19.58 26.86 9.49
C SER A 116 18.06 26.78 9.63
N GLY A 117 17.52 25.67 10.15
CA GLY A 117 16.08 25.46 10.34
C GLY A 117 15.30 25.08 9.08
N THR A 118 15.99 24.79 7.97
CA THR A 118 15.34 24.33 6.73
C THR A 118 15.06 22.83 6.81
N SER A 119 13.96 22.35 6.23
CA SER A 119 13.68 20.92 6.16
C SER A 119 14.75 20.19 5.33
N GLN A 120 15.09 18.99 5.76
CA GLN A 120 16.01 18.08 5.07
C GLN A 120 15.66 16.64 5.47
N PHE A 121 16.33 15.67 4.84
CA PHE A 121 16.08 14.26 5.06
C PHE A 121 17.37 13.53 5.39
N GLU A 122 17.32 12.60 6.34
CA GLU A 122 18.40 11.68 6.65
C GLU A 122 17.98 10.26 6.27
N ILE A 123 18.86 9.55 5.57
CA ILE A 123 18.67 8.14 5.22
C ILE A 123 19.62 7.32 6.08
N TRP A 124 19.05 6.46 6.93
CA TRP A 124 19.76 5.55 7.82
C TRP A 124 19.63 4.13 7.30
N LYS A 125 20.76 3.57 6.86
CA LYS A 125 20.81 2.26 6.21
C LYS A 125 20.82 1.14 7.23
N ASN A 126 19.99 0.13 7.04
CA ASN A 126 19.97 -1.07 7.85
C ASN A 126 21.03 -2.05 7.35
N VAL A 127 22.20 -2.06 8.00
CA VAL A 127 23.33 -2.92 7.66
C VAL A 127 23.53 -3.94 8.78
N ASP A 128 23.47 -5.24 8.45
CA ASP A 128 23.59 -6.35 9.40
C ASP A 128 22.63 -6.21 10.61
N GLY A 129 21.41 -5.70 10.38
CA GLY A 129 20.39 -5.48 11.40
C GLY A 129 20.64 -4.29 12.32
N ASN A 130 21.53 -3.37 11.94
CA ASN A 130 21.79 -2.13 12.68
C ASN A 130 21.69 -0.91 11.75
N PHE A 131 21.09 0.16 12.24
CA PHE A 131 20.98 1.40 11.48
C PHE A 131 22.26 2.24 11.57
N SER A 132 22.82 2.59 10.41
CA SER A 132 23.97 3.47 10.28
C SER A 132 23.62 4.67 9.39
N PHE A 133 24.19 5.84 9.69
CA PHE A 133 23.94 7.02 8.87
C PHE A 133 24.47 6.79 7.44
N GLY A 134 23.58 6.90 6.46
CA GLY A 134 23.90 6.71 5.05
C GLY A 134 24.18 8.03 4.34
N SER A 135 23.14 8.87 4.21
CA SER A 135 23.21 10.12 3.44
C SER A 135 22.20 11.15 3.92
N GLU A 136 22.44 12.42 3.55
CA GLU A 136 21.50 13.53 3.73
C GLU A 136 20.98 13.97 2.35
N LEU A 137 19.67 14.16 2.23
CA LEU A 137 19.02 14.73 1.05
C LEU A 137 18.39 16.07 1.44
N ARG A 138 18.78 17.15 0.75
CA ARG A 138 18.18 18.46 0.96
C ARG A 138 16.91 18.58 0.14
N THR A 139 15.94 19.36 0.61
CA THR A 139 14.75 19.69 -0.17
C THR A 139 15.11 20.48 -1.43
N PRO A 140 14.27 20.45 -2.49
CA PRO A 140 14.43 21.34 -3.64
C PRO A 140 14.54 22.80 -3.20
N GLN A 141 15.50 23.55 -3.75
CA GLN A 141 15.74 24.95 -3.37
C GLN A 141 14.55 25.86 -3.68
N ALA A 142 13.72 25.49 -4.66
CA ALA A 142 12.53 26.24 -5.04
C ALA A 142 11.39 26.13 -4.01
N LEU A 143 11.35 25.07 -3.20
CA LEU A 143 10.27 24.86 -2.23
C LEU A 143 10.41 25.80 -1.02
N VAL A 144 9.35 26.55 -0.78
CA VAL A 144 9.17 27.40 0.41
C VAL A 144 8.35 26.66 1.47
N VAL A 145 7.30 25.94 1.03
CA VAL A 145 6.48 25.07 1.88
C VAL A 145 6.74 23.64 1.46
N VAL A 146 7.13 22.80 2.42
CA VAL A 146 7.45 21.39 2.19
C VAL A 146 6.29 20.54 2.69
N GLY A 147 5.78 19.61 1.88
CA GLY A 147 4.77 18.64 2.30
C GLY A 147 5.36 17.43 3.04
N GLN A 148 4.58 16.35 3.08
CA GLN A 148 4.98 15.03 3.56
C GLN A 148 5.60 14.22 2.41
N SER A 149 6.68 13.50 2.71
CA SER A 149 7.28 12.55 1.78
C SER A 149 6.35 11.36 1.54
N ALA A 150 6.24 10.94 0.28
CA ALA A 150 5.58 9.70 -0.14
C ALA A 150 6.57 8.83 -0.92
N PHE A 151 6.36 7.51 -0.90
CA PHE A 151 7.30 6.53 -1.46
C PHE A 151 6.57 5.55 -2.38
N ALA A 152 7.08 5.41 -3.60
CA ALA A 152 6.46 4.56 -4.62
C ALA A 152 7.44 4.27 -5.76
N ASP A 153 7.27 3.15 -6.44
CA ASP A 153 7.97 2.83 -7.68
C ASP A 153 7.36 3.62 -8.84
N PHE A 154 7.78 4.88 -8.98
CA PHE A 154 7.04 5.85 -9.78
C PHE A 154 7.21 5.59 -11.27
N ASP A 155 8.39 5.14 -11.71
CA ASP A 155 8.70 4.84 -13.10
C ASP A 155 8.62 3.35 -13.47
N GLY A 156 8.25 2.47 -12.52
CA GLY A 156 8.05 1.04 -12.73
C GLY A 156 9.35 0.27 -12.99
N ASP A 157 10.47 0.73 -12.42
CA ASP A 157 11.79 0.11 -12.59
C ASP A 157 12.08 -0.98 -11.54
N GLY A 158 11.25 -1.09 -10.51
CA GLY A 158 11.40 -2.04 -9.41
C GLY A 158 12.04 -1.44 -8.16
N HIS A 159 12.30 -0.13 -8.13
CA HIS A 159 12.91 0.58 -7.01
C HIS A 159 11.99 1.65 -6.44
N THR A 160 12.13 1.92 -5.14
CA THR A 160 11.33 2.97 -4.48
C THR A 160 11.87 4.36 -4.81
N ASP A 161 11.02 5.24 -5.35
CA ASP A 161 11.31 6.65 -5.50
C ASP A 161 10.70 7.49 -4.36
N HIS A 162 11.28 8.68 -4.13
CA HIS A 162 10.82 9.65 -3.15
C HIS A 162 10.06 10.79 -3.83
N LEU A 163 8.75 10.87 -3.57
CA LEU A 163 7.88 11.96 -3.98
C LEU A 163 7.74 13.01 -2.87
N LEU A 164 7.87 14.27 -3.24
CA LEU A 164 7.77 15.41 -2.32
C LEU A 164 6.83 16.48 -2.88
N PRO A 165 5.56 16.53 -2.42
CA PRO A 165 4.65 17.64 -2.71
C PRO A 165 5.06 18.88 -1.90
N GLY A 166 4.78 20.06 -2.44
CA GLY A 166 5.04 21.32 -1.75
C GLY A 166 4.64 22.53 -2.57
N CYS A 167 5.07 23.70 -2.09
CA CYS A 167 4.80 24.98 -2.74
C CYS A 167 6.08 25.79 -2.88
N GLU A 168 6.26 26.39 -4.05
CA GLU A 168 7.37 27.31 -4.36
C GLU A 168 7.10 28.74 -3.87
N ASP A 169 5.96 28.96 -3.21
CA ASP A 169 5.59 30.19 -2.53
C ASP A 169 4.81 29.88 -1.25
N SER A 170 4.74 30.84 -0.34
CA SER A 170 4.07 30.68 0.96
C SER A 170 2.55 30.58 0.89
N SER A 171 1.94 31.04 -0.21
CA SER A 171 0.49 31.01 -0.44
C SER A 171 0.01 29.82 -1.28
N CYS A 172 0.93 28.91 -1.65
CA CYS A 172 0.66 27.75 -2.50
C CYS A 172 -0.05 28.09 -3.82
N GLN A 173 0.32 29.20 -4.44
CA GLN A 173 -0.10 29.55 -5.81
C GLN A 173 0.72 28.82 -6.87
N ARG A 174 1.96 28.44 -6.53
CA ARG A 174 2.89 27.66 -7.32
C ARG A 174 3.17 26.35 -6.59
N SER A 175 2.20 25.45 -6.68
CA SER A 175 2.36 24.09 -6.16
C SER A 175 3.22 23.25 -7.10
N ALA A 176 3.95 22.32 -6.52
CA ALA A 176 4.81 21.42 -7.25
C ALA A 176 4.93 20.06 -6.55
N ILE A 177 5.12 19.01 -7.33
CA ILE A 177 5.54 17.68 -6.85
C ILE A 177 6.90 17.40 -7.47
N TYR A 178 7.87 17.08 -6.64
CA TYR A 178 9.21 16.70 -7.03
C TYR A 178 9.44 15.21 -6.76
N LEU A 179 10.26 14.57 -7.60
CA LEU A 179 10.71 13.20 -7.45
C LEU A 179 12.25 13.18 -7.27
N ALA A 180 12.73 12.41 -6.31
CA ALA A 180 14.12 12.00 -6.22
C ALA A 180 14.18 10.48 -6.33
N ARG A 181 15.01 9.99 -7.25
CA ARG A 181 15.18 8.55 -7.44
C ARG A 181 16.08 7.95 -6.38
N SER A 182 15.89 6.66 -6.10
CA SER A 182 16.79 5.87 -5.24
C SER A 182 18.27 6.15 -5.56
N GLY A 183 19.06 6.37 -4.51
CA GLY A 183 20.50 6.63 -4.62
C GLY A 183 20.91 7.99 -5.24
N THR A 184 19.97 8.82 -5.71
CA THR A 184 20.28 10.13 -6.31
C THR A 184 19.98 11.29 -5.35
N ALA A 185 20.76 12.37 -5.48
CA ALA A 185 20.54 13.61 -4.72
C ALA A 185 19.82 14.70 -5.54
N GLN A 186 19.26 14.33 -6.69
CA GLN A 186 18.66 15.27 -7.64
C GLN A 186 17.14 15.21 -7.59
N TRP A 187 16.52 16.38 -7.58
CA TRP A 187 15.08 16.54 -7.62
C TRP A 187 14.63 16.89 -9.03
N VAL A 188 13.64 16.15 -9.53
CA VAL A 188 13.03 16.34 -10.83
C VAL A 188 11.55 16.72 -10.63
N PRO A 189 11.06 17.84 -11.19
CA PRO A 189 9.65 18.18 -11.09
C PRO A 189 8.80 17.20 -11.92
N VAL A 190 7.82 16.57 -11.29
CA VAL A 190 6.87 15.63 -11.92
C VAL A 190 5.46 16.20 -12.03
N LEU A 191 5.17 17.33 -11.39
CA LEU A 191 3.97 18.14 -11.63
C LEU A 191 4.19 19.57 -11.14
N GLN A 192 3.91 20.56 -11.98
CA GLN A 192 3.96 22.00 -11.62
C GLN A 192 2.78 22.79 -12.17
N ASP A 193 2.08 22.27 -13.20
CA ASP A 193 0.91 22.93 -13.77
C ASP A 193 -0.39 22.40 -13.15
N PHE A 194 -0.99 23.25 -12.31
CA PHE A 194 -2.27 23.01 -11.66
C PHE A 194 -3.39 23.91 -12.24
N GLY A 195 -3.20 24.44 -13.45
CA GLY A 195 -4.18 25.25 -14.16
C GLY A 195 -5.28 24.39 -14.80
N HIS A 196 -6.55 24.81 -14.66
CA HIS A 196 -7.67 24.18 -15.35
C HIS A 196 -8.76 25.18 -15.72
N LYS A 197 -9.14 25.23 -17.01
CA LYS A 197 -10.24 26.07 -17.54
C LYS A 197 -10.20 27.54 -17.05
N GLY A 198 -8.99 28.11 -16.94
CA GLY A 198 -8.77 29.49 -16.50
C GLY A 198 -8.77 29.70 -14.98
N ALA A 199 -9.02 28.66 -14.18
CA ALA A 199 -8.82 28.67 -12.74
C ALA A 199 -7.45 28.06 -12.39
N LEU A 200 -6.81 28.61 -11.36
CA LEU A 200 -5.58 28.07 -10.79
C LEU A 200 -5.93 27.29 -9.52
N TRP A 201 -5.40 26.08 -9.42
CA TRP A 201 -5.47 25.26 -8.22
C TRP A 201 -4.09 25.13 -7.59
N GLY A 202 -4.05 24.77 -6.32
CA GLY A 202 -2.80 24.48 -5.62
C GLY A 202 -3.07 23.70 -4.34
N PHE A 203 -2.01 23.20 -3.72
CA PHE A 203 -2.11 22.55 -2.42
C PHE A 203 -2.68 23.50 -1.37
N VAL A 204 -3.37 22.93 -0.39
CA VAL A 204 -3.86 23.67 0.76
C VAL A 204 -2.65 23.98 1.65
N PRO A 205 -2.30 25.27 1.87
CA PRO A 205 -1.19 25.58 2.76
C PRO A 205 -1.53 25.13 4.19
N PRO A 206 -0.54 24.64 4.96
CA PRO A 206 -0.75 24.35 6.38
C PRO A 206 -1.26 25.61 7.08
N GLY A 207 -2.37 25.51 7.82
CA GLY A 207 -2.91 26.65 8.58
C GLY A 207 -1.87 27.18 9.58
N GLN A 208 -1.76 28.51 9.71
CA GLN A 208 -0.80 29.14 10.63
C GLN A 208 -1.11 28.83 12.10
N GLU A 209 -2.39 28.58 12.44
CA GLU A 209 -2.84 28.07 13.73
C GLU A 209 -4.08 27.19 13.52
N PRO A 210 -3.98 25.85 13.62
CA PRO A 210 -5.18 25.02 13.69
C PRO A 210 -5.95 25.40 14.95
N LEU A 211 -7.27 25.59 14.83
CA LEU A 211 -8.12 25.71 16.02
C LEU A 211 -7.93 24.45 16.89
N PRO A 212 -8.09 24.52 18.22
CA PRO A 212 -7.87 23.38 19.13
C PRO A 212 -8.68 22.11 18.81
N THR A 213 -9.69 22.23 17.93
CA THR A 213 -10.59 21.17 17.48
C THR A 213 -10.33 20.70 16.05
N GLU A 214 -9.35 21.28 15.34
CA GLU A 214 -9.03 20.91 13.95
C GLU A 214 -7.83 19.95 13.91
N ILE A 215 -7.95 18.86 13.15
CA ILE A 215 -6.84 17.96 12.85
C ILE A 215 -5.96 18.66 11.81
N PRO A 216 -4.71 19.06 12.12
CA PRO A 216 -3.83 19.67 11.14
C PRO A 216 -3.43 18.61 10.11
N VAL A 217 -3.87 18.79 8.86
CA VAL A 217 -3.51 17.89 7.76
C VAL A 217 -2.39 18.55 6.94
N PRO A 218 -1.17 17.99 6.93
CA PRO A 218 -0.11 18.51 6.10
C PRO A 218 -0.39 18.21 4.61
N ILE A 219 0.35 18.86 3.72
CA ILE A 219 0.29 18.55 2.28
C ILE A 219 0.82 17.12 2.08
N THR A 220 -0.05 16.18 1.70
CA THR A 220 0.27 14.76 1.57
C THR A 220 -0.24 14.21 0.23
N LEU A 221 0.44 13.19 -0.28
CA LEU A 221 -0.02 12.37 -1.40
C LEU A 221 -0.37 10.98 -0.87
N HIS A 222 -1.56 10.48 -1.17
CA HIS A 222 -1.93 9.10 -0.90
C HIS A 222 -1.75 8.29 -2.18
N ILE A 223 -0.81 7.35 -2.17
CA ILE A 223 -0.39 6.62 -3.36
C ILE A 223 -1.19 5.32 -3.53
N GLY A 224 -1.56 5.00 -4.77
CA GLY A 224 -2.22 3.76 -5.15
C GLY A 224 -2.38 3.67 -6.67
N ASP A 225 -2.34 2.46 -7.22
CA ASP A 225 -2.52 2.23 -8.65
C ASP A 225 -4.03 2.11 -8.95
N TYR A 226 -4.65 3.22 -9.36
CA TYR A 226 -6.11 3.34 -9.50
C TYR A 226 -6.63 2.64 -10.76
N ASN A 227 -5.81 2.60 -11.82
CA ASN A 227 -6.16 2.02 -13.12
C ASN A 227 -5.46 0.65 -13.37
N MET A 228 -4.73 0.13 -12.38
CA MET A 228 -4.01 -1.14 -12.40
C MET A 228 -3.01 -1.27 -13.56
N ASP A 229 -2.43 -0.16 -14.03
CA ASP A 229 -1.49 -0.16 -15.15
C ASP A 229 -0.04 -0.48 -14.73
N GLY A 230 0.20 -0.62 -13.44
CA GLY A 230 1.50 -0.90 -12.83
C GLY A 230 2.33 0.34 -12.49
N TYR A 231 1.78 1.54 -12.68
CA TYR A 231 2.40 2.81 -12.29
C TYR A 231 1.54 3.46 -11.20
N PRO A 232 2.07 3.65 -9.98
CA PRO A 232 1.28 4.21 -8.89
C PRO A 232 0.77 5.63 -9.19
N ASP A 233 -0.53 5.84 -9.05
CA ASP A 233 -1.20 7.13 -9.08
C ASP A 233 -1.21 7.77 -7.68
N ALA A 234 -1.74 8.99 -7.56
CA ALA A 234 -1.87 9.65 -6.27
C ALA A 234 -3.23 10.36 -6.10
N LEU A 235 -3.72 10.41 -4.87
CA LEU A 235 -4.77 11.35 -4.46
C LEU A 235 -4.15 12.54 -3.75
N ALA A 236 -4.64 13.73 -4.08
CA ALA A 236 -4.24 14.98 -3.46
C ALA A 236 -5.44 15.89 -3.23
N VAL A 237 -5.37 16.69 -2.17
CA VAL A 237 -6.37 17.71 -1.88
C VAL A 237 -5.86 19.07 -2.36
N LEU A 238 -6.61 19.69 -3.27
CA LEU A 238 -6.28 20.96 -3.88
C LEU A 238 -7.35 22.00 -3.55
N LYS A 239 -6.93 23.26 -3.50
CA LYS A 239 -7.79 24.42 -3.32
C LYS A 239 -7.72 25.32 -4.55
N ASN A 240 -8.87 25.81 -4.98
CA ASN A 240 -8.93 26.85 -6.00
C ASN A 240 -8.39 28.16 -5.40
N THR A 241 -7.35 28.72 -6.01
CA THR A 241 -6.65 29.88 -5.45
C THR A 241 -7.48 31.15 -5.44
N SER A 242 -8.48 31.26 -6.33
CA SER A 242 -9.39 32.40 -6.44
C SER A 242 -10.61 32.29 -5.50
N GLY A 243 -10.80 31.15 -4.84
CA GLY A 243 -11.95 30.87 -3.99
C GLY A 243 -11.59 30.17 -2.69
N SER A 244 -12.62 29.65 -2.02
CA SER A 244 -12.46 28.82 -0.82
C SER A 244 -12.69 27.34 -1.07
N ASN A 245 -13.02 26.93 -2.29
CA ASN A 245 -13.37 25.56 -2.61
C ASN A 245 -12.14 24.65 -2.57
N GLN A 246 -12.21 23.61 -1.74
CA GLN A 246 -11.19 22.59 -1.56
C GLN A 246 -11.76 21.23 -1.94
N GLN A 247 -11.06 20.48 -2.80
CA GLN A 247 -11.54 19.22 -3.37
C GLN A 247 -10.39 18.22 -3.50
N ALA A 248 -10.74 16.94 -3.49
CA ALA A 248 -9.80 15.88 -3.80
C ALA A 248 -9.70 15.68 -5.32
N PHE A 249 -8.50 15.35 -5.79
CA PHE A 249 -8.22 15.06 -7.19
C PHE A 249 -7.35 13.82 -7.30
N LEU A 250 -7.65 13.00 -8.31
CA LEU A 250 -6.76 11.95 -8.78
C LEU A 250 -5.65 12.57 -9.62
N LEU A 251 -4.42 12.19 -9.34
CA LEU A 251 -3.22 12.51 -10.11
C LEU A 251 -2.79 11.24 -10.82
N GLU A 252 -3.09 11.15 -12.11
CA GLU A 252 -2.76 10.01 -12.94
C GLU A 252 -1.27 10.03 -13.28
N ASN A 253 -0.58 8.92 -13.07
CA ASN A 253 0.82 8.77 -13.43
C ASN A 253 0.93 8.41 -14.91
N VAL A 254 1.49 9.30 -15.73
CA VAL A 254 1.57 9.18 -17.19
C VAL A 254 3.01 9.31 -17.69
N PRO A 255 3.33 8.82 -18.91
CA PRO A 255 4.64 9.05 -19.52
C PRO A 255 5.00 10.53 -19.56
N CYS A 256 6.26 10.85 -19.26
CA CYS A 256 6.74 12.23 -19.27
C CYS A 256 6.66 12.83 -20.67
N THR A 257 6.06 14.01 -20.78
CA THR A 257 5.93 14.75 -22.04
C THR A 257 6.76 16.04 -22.09
N ASN A 258 7.32 16.46 -20.94
CA ASN A 258 8.06 17.70 -20.79
C ASN A 258 9.55 17.42 -20.56
N ALA A 259 10.45 18.22 -21.15
CA ALA A 259 11.89 18.07 -20.91
C ALA A 259 12.29 18.18 -19.41
N SER A 260 11.46 18.84 -18.60
CA SER A 260 11.71 19.00 -17.16
C SER A 260 11.56 17.70 -16.36
N CYS A 261 10.76 16.73 -16.83
CA CYS A 261 10.53 15.44 -16.17
C CYS A 261 11.34 14.29 -16.79
N GLU A 262 12.20 14.55 -17.77
CA GLU A 262 12.89 13.50 -18.54
C GLU A 262 13.69 12.54 -17.63
N GLY A 263 14.36 13.08 -16.61
CA GLY A 263 15.10 12.29 -15.62
C GLY A 263 14.23 11.37 -14.76
N ALA A 264 12.94 11.68 -14.62
CA ALA A 264 11.94 10.88 -13.92
C ALA A 264 11.21 9.89 -14.84
N ARG A 265 11.35 10.02 -16.17
CA ARG A 265 10.66 9.23 -17.23
C ARG A 265 9.13 9.35 -17.26
N ARG A 266 8.49 9.67 -16.13
CA ARG A 266 7.05 9.84 -15.95
C ARG A 266 6.72 11.17 -15.28
N MET A 267 5.44 11.52 -15.27
CA MET A 267 4.92 12.72 -14.63
C MET A 267 3.49 12.48 -14.13
N PHE A 268 3.05 13.26 -13.16
CA PHE A 268 1.64 13.28 -12.81
C PHE A 268 0.86 14.21 -13.73
N LYS A 269 -0.39 13.85 -13.99
CA LYS A 269 -1.38 14.69 -14.64
C LYS A 269 -2.64 14.72 -13.79
N VAL A 270 -3.12 15.91 -13.47
CA VAL A 270 -4.36 16.06 -12.70
C VAL A 270 -5.54 15.57 -13.54
N TYR A 271 -6.29 14.60 -13.01
CA TYR A 271 -7.51 14.08 -13.61
C TYR A 271 -8.71 14.92 -13.15
N TRP A 272 -9.03 15.96 -13.93
CA TRP A 272 -10.03 16.98 -13.57
C TRP A 272 -11.49 16.51 -13.66
N GLU A 273 -11.77 15.48 -14.45
CA GLU A 273 -13.13 15.08 -14.85
C GLU A 273 -13.56 13.75 -14.21
N LEU A 274 -13.23 13.55 -12.93
CA LEU A 274 -13.76 12.43 -12.13
C LEU A 274 -15.04 12.86 -11.42
N ALA A 275 -16.19 12.60 -12.06
CA ALA A 275 -17.48 13.18 -11.69
C ALA A 275 -17.86 12.95 -10.22
N ASP A 276 -17.68 11.73 -9.70
CA ASP A 276 -18.06 11.38 -8.33
C ASP A 276 -17.16 12.06 -7.28
N LEU A 277 -15.85 12.12 -7.54
CA LEU A 277 -14.89 12.78 -6.65
C LEU A 277 -15.11 14.31 -6.63
N SER A 278 -15.42 14.90 -7.79
CA SER A 278 -15.67 16.34 -7.93
C SER A 278 -16.95 16.82 -7.23
N GLN A 279 -17.85 15.92 -6.82
CA GLN A 279 -19.05 16.26 -6.06
C GLN A 279 -18.74 16.46 -4.56
N VAL A 280 -17.66 15.88 -4.05
CA VAL A 280 -17.26 16.05 -2.66
C VAL A 280 -16.56 17.39 -2.50
N ARG A 281 -17.24 18.34 -1.85
CA ARG A 281 -16.71 19.67 -1.52
C ARG A 281 -16.07 19.66 -0.14
N ASP A 282 -15.15 20.60 0.08
CA ASP A 282 -14.43 20.80 1.33
C ASP A 282 -13.74 19.51 1.83
N ALA A 283 -13.17 18.75 0.87
CA ALA A 283 -12.41 17.54 1.15
C ALA A 283 -11.15 17.89 1.95
N VAL A 284 -10.89 17.18 3.04
CA VAL A 284 -9.73 17.38 3.93
C VAL A 284 -8.67 16.34 3.66
N VAL A 285 -9.08 15.08 3.43
CA VAL A 285 -8.20 13.94 3.12
C VAL A 285 -8.90 13.08 2.08
N ALA A 286 -8.14 12.51 1.15
CA ALA A 286 -8.63 11.45 0.26
C ALA A 286 -7.57 10.35 0.19
N THR A 287 -7.97 9.10 0.35
CA THR A 287 -7.07 7.94 0.28
C THR A 287 -7.72 6.80 -0.51
N PHE A 288 -6.90 5.87 -0.97
CA PHE A 288 -7.35 4.65 -1.61
C PHE A 288 -7.73 3.59 -0.60
N PHE A 289 -8.72 2.75 -0.94
CA PHE A 289 -9.08 1.55 -0.20
C PHE A 289 -9.81 0.57 -1.11
N ASP A 290 -9.50 -0.72 -1.05
CA ASP A 290 -10.27 -1.75 -1.77
C ASP A 290 -11.42 -2.21 -0.86
N ILE A 291 -12.58 -1.55 -1.00
CA ILE A 291 -13.75 -1.71 -0.12
C ILE A 291 -14.44 -3.06 -0.35
N TYR A 292 -14.41 -3.52 -1.60
CA TYR A 292 -15.10 -4.73 -2.04
C TYR A 292 -14.23 -5.99 -1.99
N GLU A 293 -12.95 -5.84 -1.61
CA GLU A 293 -11.95 -6.92 -1.59
C GLU A 293 -11.82 -7.61 -2.96
N ASP A 294 -11.91 -6.82 -4.04
CA ASP A 294 -11.81 -7.27 -5.43
C ASP A 294 -10.48 -6.88 -6.09
N GLY A 295 -9.60 -6.19 -5.36
CA GLY A 295 -8.29 -5.73 -5.80
C GLY A 295 -8.31 -4.41 -6.55
N ILE A 296 -9.48 -3.82 -6.79
CA ILE A 296 -9.62 -2.50 -7.40
C ILE A 296 -9.63 -1.45 -6.27
N LEU A 297 -8.78 -0.44 -6.40
CA LEU A 297 -8.72 0.63 -5.41
C LEU A 297 -9.91 1.60 -5.59
N ASP A 298 -10.81 1.62 -4.61
CA ASP A 298 -11.83 2.64 -4.42
C ASP A 298 -11.25 3.87 -3.70
N ILE A 299 -12.06 4.92 -3.51
CA ILE A 299 -11.63 6.17 -2.89
C ILE A 299 -12.46 6.45 -1.64
N LEU A 300 -11.78 6.69 -0.52
CA LEU A 300 -12.37 7.25 0.69
C LEU A 300 -12.01 8.72 0.81
N VAL A 301 -13.01 9.59 1.01
CA VAL A 301 -12.82 11.03 1.18
C VAL A 301 -13.40 11.48 2.51
N LEU A 302 -12.59 12.16 3.31
CA LEU A 302 -13.02 12.85 4.51
C LEU A 302 -13.30 14.31 4.14
N SER A 303 -14.52 14.81 4.32
CA SER A 303 -14.88 16.21 4.08
C SER A 303 -15.38 16.90 5.33
N ARG A 304 -15.30 18.23 5.36
CA ARG A 304 -16.03 19.02 6.36
C ARG A 304 -17.54 18.92 6.09
N GLY A 305 -18.32 18.74 7.14
CA GLY A 305 -19.78 18.65 7.09
C GLY A 305 -20.46 20.02 7.03
N TYR A 306 -21.79 20.02 7.13
CA TYR A 306 -22.61 21.25 7.08
C TYR A 306 -22.40 22.17 8.30
N THR A 307 -22.05 21.59 9.45
CA THR A 307 -21.61 22.34 10.64
C THR A 307 -20.08 22.35 10.65
N ARG A 308 -19.45 23.45 11.09
CA ARG A 308 -17.98 23.64 11.02
C ARG A 308 -17.15 22.57 11.74
N ASN A 309 -17.75 21.77 12.61
CA ASN A 309 -17.04 20.79 13.44
C ASN A 309 -17.32 19.32 13.09
N ASP A 310 -18.29 19.04 12.22
CA ASP A 310 -18.60 17.66 11.84
C ASP A 310 -17.74 17.25 10.64
N LEU A 311 -17.21 16.02 10.67
CA LEU A 311 -16.53 15.40 9.55
C LEU A 311 -17.43 14.34 8.94
N THR A 312 -17.45 14.24 7.61
CA THR A 312 -18.21 13.24 6.87
C THR A 312 -17.27 12.38 6.04
N ILE A 313 -17.45 11.06 6.10
CA ILE A 313 -16.70 10.10 5.28
C ILE A 313 -17.57 9.73 4.07
N HIS A 314 -17.00 9.87 2.88
CA HIS A 314 -17.58 9.46 1.62
C HIS A 314 -16.79 8.26 1.09
N ALA A 315 -17.50 7.24 0.62
CA ALA A 315 -16.92 6.08 -0.04
C ALA A 315 -17.35 6.09 -1.50
N LEU A 316 -16.40 6.22 -2.41
CA LEU A 316 -16.61 6.34 -3.85
C LEU A 316 -16.08 5.08 -4.51
N LYS A 317 -17.00 4.30 -5.09
CA LYS A 317 -16.65 3.08 -5.80
C LYS A 317 -15.91 3.41 -7.09
N ASN A 318 -14.80 2.73 -7.33
CA ASN A 318 -14.13 2.72 -8.61
C ASN A 318 -14.82 1.71 -9.55
N ASN A 319 -15.53 2.23 -10.56
CA ASN A 319 -16.17 1.39 -11.60
C ASN A 319 -15.21 1.07 -12.75
N PHE A 320 -13.93 0.87 -12.46
CA PHE A 320 -12.93 0.53 -13.46
C PHE A 320 -13.22 -0.88 -14.00
N GLU A 321 -13.96 -0.93 -15.11
CA GLU A 321 -14.23 -2.13 -15.89
C GLU A 321 -13.16 -2.28 -16.96
N ALA A 322 -11.98 -2.81 -16.60
CA ALA A 322 -11.01 -3.22 -17.61
C ALA A 322 -10.42 -4.59 -17.29
N ASP A 323 -9.99 -5.29 -18.35
CA ASP A 323 -9.22 -6.54 -18.29
C ASP A 323 -7.79 -6.31 -17.77
N ALA A 324 -7.60 -5.47 -16.75
CA ALA A 324 -6.32 -5.27 -16.10
C ALA A 324 -6.18 -6.25 -14.94
N TYR A 325 -4.99 -6.82 -14.82
CA TYR A 325 -4.68 -7.79 -13.79
C TYR A 325 -3.99 -7.10 -12.61
N PHE A 326 -4.14 -7.68 -11.43
CA PHE A 326 -3.41 -7.25 -10.24
C PHE A 326 -2.83 -8.44 -9.49
N VAL A 327 -1.91 -8.17 -8.57
CA VAL A 327 -1.60 -9.08 -7.46
C VAL A 327 -1.74 -8.31 -6.15
N LYS A 328 -2.44 -8.91 -5.18
CA LYS A 328 -2.59 -8.36 -3.82
C LYS A 328 -1.70 -9.16 -2.89
N VAL A 329 -0.68 -8.54 -2.31
CA VAL A 329 0.29 -9.21 -1.44
C VAL A 329 0.16 -8.70 -0.02
N ILE A 330 0.06 -9.61 0.94
CA ILE A 330 0.07 -9.32 2.38
C ILE A 330 1.22 -10.06 3.02
N VAL A 331 2.14 -9.34 3.63
CA VAL A 331 3.25 -9.92 4.39
C VAL A 331 2.93 -9.85 5.87
N LEU A 332 2.89 -11.00 6.51
CA LEU A 332 2.57 -11.12 7.92
C LEU A 332 3.83 -11.23 8.78
N SER A 333 3.71 -11.02 10.10
CA SER A 333 4.84 -11.22 11.00
C SER A 333 5.29 -12.67 11.09
N GLY A 334 4.37 -13.64 11.01
CA GLY A 334 4.72 -15.07 10.99
C GLY A 334 5.49 -15.55 12.22
N LEU A 335 5.25 -15.01 13.42
CA LEU A 335 5.92 -15.43 14.67
C LEU A 335 5.69 -16.92 15.02
N CYS A 336 4.61 -17.51 14.51
CA CYS A 336 4.27 -18.92 14.63
C CYS A 336 3.47 -19.35 13.39
N SER A 337 3.34 -20.65 13.12
CA SER A 337 2.69 -21.14 11.89
C SER A 337 1.44 -21.99 12.12
N ASN A 338 1.41 -22.86 13.13
CA ASN A 338 0.27 -23.74 13.41
C ASN A 338 -0.05 -23.86 14.91
N ASP A 339 0.96 -23.99 15.76
CA ASP A 339 0.79 -24.14 17.21
C ASP A 339 1.29 -22.89 17.94
N CYS A 340 0.42 -21.89 18.02
CA CYS A 340 0.77 -20.61 18.63
C CYS A 340 0.46 -20.58 20.13
N PRO A 341 1.30 -19.90 20.94
CA PRO A 341 1.02 -19.67 22.34
C PRO A 341 -0.39 -19.12 22.55
N ARG A 342 -1.10 -19.60 23.58
CA ARG A 342 -2.48 -19.19 23.91
C ARG A 342 -3.54 -19.50 22.84
N LYS A 343 -3.25 -20.41 21.88
CA LYS A 343 -4.18 -20.82 20.80
C LYS A 343 -4.68 -19.65 19.93
N ILE A 344 -3.87 -18.61 19.79
CA ILE A 344 -4.14 -17.51 18.88
C ILE A 344 -3.97 -17.95 17.42
N THR A 345 -4.64 -17.25 16.50
CA THR A 345 -4.51 -17.55 15.06
C THR A 345 -3.09 -17.26 14.59
N PRO A 346 -2.46 -18.18 13.83
CA PRO A 346 -1.03 -18.18 13.56
C PRO A 346 -0.54 -17.14 12.53
N PHE A 347 -1.40 -16.23 12.12
CA PHE A 347 -1.10 -15.31 11.03
C PHE A 347 -0.54 -13.97 11.54
N GLY A 348 -0.48 -13.74 12.85
CA GLY A 348 0.13 -12.53 13.41
C GLY A 348 -0.55 -11.23 12.94
N VAL A 349 0.25 -10.18 12.77
CA VAL A 349 -0.18 -8.85 12.28
C VAL A 349 0.43 -8.58 10.91
N ASN A 350 -0.11 -7.60 10.19
CA ASN A 350 0.54 -7.10 8.97
C ASN A 350 1.86 -6.44 9.37
N GLN A 351 2.95 -6.94 8.80
CA GLN A 351 4.29 -6.54 9.20
C GLN A 351 4.63 -5.15 8.62
N PRO A 352 5.15 -4.19 9.40
CA PRO A 352 5.72 -2.94 8.88
C PRO A 352 7.12 -3.13 8.29
N GLY A 353 7.38 -2.54 7.12
CA GLY A 353 8.68 -2.56 6.44
C GLY A 353 8.98 -3.69 5.44
N PRO A 354 8.15 -4.73 5.21
CA PRO A 354 8.39 -5.64 4.09
C PRO A 354 8.49 -4.91 2.76
N TYR A 355 9.37 -5.41 1.90
CA TYR A 355 9.52 -4.93 0.54
C TYR A 355 9.08 -6.01 -0.44
N ILE A 356 8.15 -5.66 -1.32
CA ILE A 356 7.56 -6.58 -2.30
C ILE A 356 7.96 -6.07 -3.68
N MET A 357 8.50 -6.96 -4.51
CA MET A 357 8.87 -6.64 -5.89
C MET A 357 8.42 -7.78 -6.79
N TYR A 358 7.90 -7.47 -7.98
CA TYR A 358 7.67 -8.46 -9.02
C TYR A 358 8.44 -8.14 -10.29
N THR A 359 8.65 -9.18 -11.08
CA THR A 359 9.09 -9.09 -12.46
C THR A 359 8.16 -9.95 -13.32
N THR A 360 7.73 -9.40 -14.44
CA THR A 360 6.92 -10.07 -15.45
C THR A 360 7.31 -9.55 -16.84
N VAL A 361 6.67 -10.08 -17.88
CA VAL A 361 6.86 -9.68 -19.27
C VAL A 361 5.53 -9.22 -19.84
N ASP A 362 5.52 -8.06 -20.51
CA ASP A 362 4.33 -7.53 -21.18
C ASP A 362 3.98 -8.31 -22.47
N ALA A 363 2.85 -7.99 -23.09
CA ALA A 363 2.45 -8.61 -24.36
C ALA A 363 3.46 -8.42 -25.51
N ASN A 364 4.32 -7.43 -25.42
CA ASN A 364 5.32 -7.09 -26.44
C ASN A 364 6.68 -7.76 -26.16
N GLY A 365 6.82 -8.48 -25.04
CA GLY A 365 8.08 -9.12 -24.65
C GLY A 365 9.01 -8.22 -23.84
N HIS A 366 8.59 -7.04 -23.39
CA HIS A 366 9.39 -6.18 -22.54
C HIS A 366 9.25 -6.58 -21.07
N LEU A 367 10.37 -6.53 -20.35
CA LEU A 367 10.39 -6.70 -18.91
C LEU A 367 9.61 -5.57 -18.25
N LYS A 368 8.73 -5.95 -17.33
CA LYS A 368 7.99 -5.04 -16.47
C LYS A 368 8.28 -5.40 -15.01
N ASN A 369 8.73 -4.41 -14.26
CA ASN A 369 8.94 -4.52 -12.83
C ASN A 369 7.88 -3.68 -12.11
N GLY A 370 7.72 -3.96 -10.83
CA GLY A 370 7.00 -3.10 -9.93
C GLY A 370 7.30 -3.48 -8.50
N SER A 371 7.30 -2.49 -7.61
CA SER A 371 7.58 -2.71 -6.20
C SER A 371 6.68 -1.87 -5.29
N ALA A 372 6.57 -2.32 -4.04
CA ALA A 372 5.87 -1.62 -2.99
C ALA A 372 6.47 -1.97 -1.61
N GLY A 373 6.60 -0.95 -0.75
CA GLY A 373 6.81 -1.14 0.67
C GLY A 373 5.47 -1.31 1.40
N GLN A 374 5.39 -2.28 2.31
CA GLN A 374 4.21 -2.48 3.14
C GLN A 374 4.31 -1.69 4.45
N LEU A 375 3.29 -0.86 4.74
CA LEU A 375 3.16 -0.14 6.02
C LEU A 375 4.45 0.62 6.41
N SER A 376 5.02 1.35 5.46
CA SER A 376 6.23 2.14 5.66
C SER A 376 6.03 3.41 6.47
N GLN A 377 4.80 3.94 6.58
CA GLN A 377 4.50 5.18 7.29
C GLN A 377 3.21 5.03 8.11
N SER A 378 3.19 5.60 9.33
CA SER A 378 2.03 5.52 10.24
C SER A 378 1.56 6.85 10.83
N ALA A 379 2.34 7.92 10.69
CA ALA A 379 2.05 9.23 11.27
C ALA A 379 1.30 10.15 10.28
N HIS A 380 0.59 11.14 10.81
CA HIS A 380 -0.06 12.24 10.11
C HIS A 380 -1.01 11.81 9.00
N LEU A 381 -1.88 10.83 9.31
CA LEU A 381 -2.85 10.27 8.38
C LEU A 381 -2.19 9.70 7.10
N ALA A 382 -1.08 8.98 7.24
CA ALA A 382 -0.46 8.23 6.15
C ALA A 382 -1.45 7.29 5.44
N LEU A 383 -2.40 6.69 6.19
CA LEU A 383 -3.51 5.88 5.70
C LEU A 383 -3.13 4.83 4.65
N GLN A 384 -1.94 4.24 4.80
CA GLN A 384 -1.47 3.16 3.94
C GLN A 384 -2.32 1.91 4.11
N LEU A 385 -2.46 1.17 3.02
CA LEU A 385 -3.20 -0.08 3.01
C LEU A 385 -2.49 -1.15 3.84
N PRO A 386 -3.23 -2.06 4.49
CA PRO A 386 -2.65 -3.20 5.22
C PRO A 386 -1.99 -4.25 4.30
N TYR A 387 -2.02 -4.02 3.00
CA TYR A 387 -1.57 -4.89 1.92
C TYR A 387 -1.05 -4.04 0.76
N SER A 388 -0.29 -4.64 -0.14
CA SER A 388 0.15 -4.01 -1.38
C SER A 388 -0.65 -4.55 -2.56
N VAL A 389 -1.34 -3.66 -3.28
CA VAL A 389 -1.95 -3.97 -4.57
C VAL A 389 -1.02 -3.48 -5.65
N LEU A 390 -0.59 -4.38 -6.52
CA LEU A 390 0.33 -4.10 -7.62
C LEU A 390 -0.41 -4.38 -8.93
N GLY A 391 -0.67 -3.32 -9.71
CA GLY A 391 -1.26 -3.47 -11.03
C GLY A 391 -0.27 -4.07 -12.01
N LEU A 392 -0.78 -4.92 -12.89
CA LEU A 392 0.00 -5.66 -13.89
C LEU A 392 -0.35 -5.21 -15.31
N GLY A 393 -1.42 -4.44 -15.49
CA GLY A 393 -1.95 -4.05 -16.79
C GLY A 393 -2.68 -5.21 -17.48
N ARG A 394 -2.93 -5.07 -18.79
CA ARG A 394 -3.87 -5.92 -19.53
C ARG A 394 -3.34 -7.27 -20.05
N SER A 395 -2.10 -7.63 -19.71
CA SER A 395 -1.43 -8.75 -20.40
C SER A 395 -0.46 -9.55 -19.54
N ALA A 396 -0.79 -9.71 -18.26
CA ALA A 396 -0.06 -10.64 -17.40
C ALA A 396 -0.75 -12.02 -17.43
N ASN A 397 -0.08 -13.03 -17.99
CA ASN A 397 -0.55 -14.42 -17.88
C ASN A 397 -0.17 -15.02 -16.52
N PHE A 398 1.02 -14.68 -16.04
CA PHE A 398 1.57 -15.01 -14.73
C PHE A 398 2.69 -14.02 -14.40
N LEU A 399 2.99 -13.86 -13.11
CA LEU A 399 4.21 -13.17 -12.69
C LEU A 399 5.35 -14.18 -12.74
N ASP A 400 6.43 -13.84 -13.45
CA ASP A 400 7.60 -14.72 -13.55
C ASP A 400 8.24 -14.89 -12.18
N HIS A 401 8.43 -13.76 -11.49
CA HIS A 401 9.08 -13.69 -10.18
C HIS A 401 8.33 -12.74 -9.26
N LEU A 402 8.15 -13.14 -8.00
CA LEU A 402 7.71 -12.31 -6.91
C LEU A 402 8.70 -12.48 -5.75
N TYR A 403 9.28 -11.38 -5.33
CA TYR A 403 10.22 -11.29 -4.23
C TYR A 403 9.56 -10.62 -3.03
N VAL A 404 9.78 -11.18 -1.84
CA VAL A 404 9.44 -10.53 -0.58
C VAL A 404 10.66 -10.50 0.32
N GLY A 405 11.02 -9.30 0.77
CA GLY A 405 12.01 -9.04 1.80
C GLY A 405 11.37 -8.61 3.12
N ILE A 406 12.04 -8.90 4.23
CA ILE A 406 11.66 -8.43 5.56
C ILE A 406 12.89 -7.88 6.31
N PRO A 407 12.68 -7.04 7.34
CA PRO A 407 13.77 -6.51 8.16
C PRO A 407 14.70 -7.59 8.73
N ARG A 408 15.99 -7.23 8.86
CA ARG A 408 17.03 -8.11 9.42
C ARG A 408 17.20 -7.87 10.92
N PRO A 409 17.31 -8.93 11.74
CA PRO A 409 17.69 -8.80 13.13
C PRO A 409 19.18 -8.52 13.28
N SER A 410 19.55 -7.92 14.41
CA SER A 410 20.94 -7.52 14.67
C SER A 410 21.92 -8.70 14.59
N GLY A 411 22.98 -8.55 13.79
CA GLY A 411 24.02 -9.55 13.57
C GLY A 411 23.74 -10.53 12.43
N GLU A 412 22.55 -10.51 11.81
CA GLU A 412 22.25 -11.31 10.64
C GLU A 412 22.73 -10.62 9.36
N LYS A 413 23.75 -11.22 8.72
CA LYS A 413 24.34 -10.67 7.50
C LYS A 413 23.58 -11.04 6.23
N ALA A 414 22.86 -12.15 6.25
CA ALA A 414 22.10 -12.61 5.10
C ALA A 414 20.85 -11.75 4.93
N VAL A 415 20.56 -11.35 3.69
CA VAL A 415 19.29 -10.72 3.34
C VAL A 415 18.16 -11.74 3.54
N ARG A 416 17.13 -11.36 4.30
CA ARG A 416 15.95 -12.18 4.54
C ARG A 416 14.95 -11.93 3.41
N ARG A 417 15.15 -12.63 2.29
CA ARG A 417 14.29 -12.54 1.10
C ARG A 417 13.94 -13.92 0.59
N GLN A 418 12.70 -14.07 0.12
CA GLN A 418 12.22 -15.25 -0.58
C GLN A 418 11.66 -14.88 -1.95
N GLU A 419 11.77 -15.83 -2.88
CA GLU A 419 11.26 -15.74 -4.24
C GLU A 419 10.19 -16.81 -4.46
N TRP A 420 9.10 -16.43 -5.13
CA TRP A 420 8.12 -17.34 -5.69
C TRP A 420 7.98 -17.07 -7.19
N THR A 421 7.74 -18.13 -7.96
CA THR A 421 7.65 -18.06 -9.42
C THR A 421 6.25 -18.46 -9.90
N ALA A 422 5.86 -17.98 -11.07
CA ALA A 422 4.61 -18.33 -11.73
C ALA A 422 3.37 -18.05 -10.85
N ILE A 423 3.32 -16.85 -10.28
CA ILE A 423 2.15 -16.41 -9.50
C ILE A 423 0.99 -16.09 -10.45
N ILE A 424 -0.19 -16.61 -10.13
CA ILE A 424 -1.40 -16.40 -10.92
C ILE A 424 -1.91 -14.98 -10.64
N PRO A 425 -2.21 -14.16 -11.65
CA PRO A 425 -2.80 -12.83 -11.46
C PRO A 425 -4.23 -12.89 -10.91
N ASN A 426 -4.78 -11.75 -10.51
CA ASN A 426 -6.10 -11.62 -9.85
C ASN A 426 -6.22 -12.52 -8.62
N SER A 427 -5.14 -12.56 -7.85
CA SER A 427 -5.02 -13.39 -6.67
C SER A 427 -4.55 -12.57 -5.48
N GLN A 428 -4.89 -13.06 -4.31
CA GLN A 428 -4.38 -12.57 -3.04
C GLN A 428 -3.34 -13.56 -2.53
N LEU A 429 -2.12 -13.07 -2.34
CA LEU A 429 -1.02 -13.83 -1.78
C LEU A 429 -0.76 -13.39 -0.35
N ILE A 430 -0.91 -14.32 0.59
CA ILE A 430 -0.56 -14.10 1.99
C ILE A 430 0.78 -14.78 2.27
N VAL A 431 1.81 -13.99 2.51
CA VAL A 431 3.17 -14.44 2.81
C VAL A 431 3.36 -14.52 4.32
N ILE A 432 3.77 -15.69 4.78
CA ILE A 432 4.04 -16.00 6.19
C ILE A 432 5.54 -16.34 6.30
N PRO A 433 6.37 -15.40 6.78
CA PRO A 433 7.82 -15.56 6.86
C PRO A 433 8.25 -16.43 8.04
N PHE A 434 7.81 -17.70 8.05
CA PHE A 434 8.12 -18.68 9.06
C PHE A 434 8.71 -19.97 8.44
N PRO A 435 9.78 -20.56 9.01
CA PRO A 435 10.59 -20.04 10.10
C PRO A 435 11.42 -18.81 9.66
N HIS A 436 11.53 -17.85 10.57
CA HIS A 436 12.01 -16.50 10.28
C HIS A 436 13.47 -16.46 9.81
N SER A 437 14.31 -17.42 10.22
CA SER A 437 15.74 -17.54 9.86
C SER A 437 16.02 -18.36 8.60
N ALA A 438 15.00 -18.97 7.97
CA ALA A 438 15.18 -19.73 6.74
C ALA A 438 14.19 -19.26 5.65
N PRO A 439 14.53 -18.19 4.90
CA PRO A 439 13.66 -17.62 3.88
C PRO A 439 13.12 -18.62 2.86
N ARG A 440 13.91 -19.62 2.49
CA ARG A 440 13.50 -20.69 1.55
C ARG A 440 12.35 -21.57 2.05
N SER A 441 12.08 -21.56 3.35
CA SER A 441 11.03 -22.35 3.98
C SER A 441 9.77 -21.54 4.26
N TRP A 442 9.75 -20.25 3.92
CA TRP A 442 8.56 -19.41 4.08
C TRP A 442 7.41 -19.93 3.25
N SER A 443 6.21 -19.80 3.80
CA SER A 443 4.99 -20.23 3.15
C SER A 443 4.25 -19.05 2.53
N ALA A 444 3.67 -19.26 1.36
CA ALA A 444 2.77 -18.30 0.74
C ALA A 444 1.45 -19.01 0.41
N LYS A 445 0.34 -18.42 0.85
CA LYS A 445 -1.01 -18.93 0.59
C LYS A 445 -1.65 -18.08 -0.49
N LEU A 446 -1.96 -18.72 -1.61
CA LEU A 446 -2.64 -18.10 -2.74
C LEU A 446 -4.15 -18.30 -2.61
N TYR A 447 -4.89 -17.20 -2.57
CA TYR A 447 -6.35 -17.18 -2.61
C TYR A 447 -6.79 -16.62 -3.96
N LEU A 448 -7.66 -17.38 -4.63
CA LEU A 448 -8.28 -16.98 -5.88
C LEU A 448 -9.70 -16.56 -5.55
N THR A 449 -10.07 -15.34 -5.93
CA THR A 449 -11.47 -14.90 -5.89
C THR A 449 -12.21 -15.58 -7.05
N PRO A 450 -13.15 -16.52 -6.78
CA PRO A 450 -13.85 -17.21 -7.85
C PRO A 450 -14.74 -16.22 -8.60
N SER A 451 -14.47 -16.01 -9.89
CA SER A 451 -15.36 -15.21 -10.74
C SER A 451 -16.74 -15.87 -10.83
N ASN A 452 -17.81 -15.08 -10.86
CA ASN A 452 -19.18 -15.56 -11.11
C ASN A 452 -19.28 -16.42 -12.40
N ILE A 453 -18.37 -16.20 -13.35
CA ILE A 453 -18.25 -16.98 -14.59
C ILE A 453 -17.86 -18.44 -14.31
N VAL A 454 -17.13 -18.74 -13.24
CA VAL A 454 -16.74 -20.12 -12.88
C VAL A 454 -17.96 -20.99 -12.60
N LEU A 455 -18.96 -20.46 -11.90
CA LEU A 455 -20.20 -21.19 -11.65
C LEU A 455 -21.01 -21.38 -12.94
N LEU A 456 -21.11 -20.33 -13.76
CA LEU A 456 -21.83 -20.38 -15.05
C LEU A 456 -21.17 -21.36 -16.03
N THR A 457 -19.85 -21.38 -16.11
CA THR A 457 -19.08 -22.32 -16.94
C THR A 457 -19.20 -23.75 -16.43
N ALA A 458 -19.22 -23.97 -15.11
CA ALA A 458 -19.50 -25.29 -14.53
C ALA A 458 -20.91 -25.79 -14.88
N ILE A 459 -21.94 -24.92 -14.77
CA ILE A 459 -23.32 -25.25 -15.17
C ILE A 459 -23.38 -25.57 -16.67
N ALA A 460 -22.75 -24.74 -17.50
CA ALA A 460 -22.70 -24.98 -18.95
C ALA A 460 -21.99 -26.29 -19.29
N LEU A 461 -20.86 -26.60 -18.65
CA LEU A 461 -20.11 -27.84 -18.83
C LEU A 461 -20.96 -29.06 -18.44
N VAL A 462 -21.63 -29.02 -17.28
CA VAL A 462 -22.55 -30.08 -16.85
C VAL A 462 -23.68 -30.24 -17.86
N GLY A 463 -24.25 -29.14 -18.35
CA GLY A 463 -25.29 -29.17 -19.38
C GLY A 463 -24.83 -29.84 -20.67
N VAL A 464 -23.63 -29.52 -21.16
CA VAL A 464 -23.02 -30.16 -22.33
C VAL A 464 -22.76 -31.65 -22.10
N CYS A 465 -22.22 -32.02 -20.94
CA CYS A 465 -22.01 -33.42 -20.58
C CYS A 465 -23.31 -34.23 -20.56
N VAL A 466 -24.38 -33.70 -19.93
CA VAL A 466 -25.69 -34.35 -19.90
C VAL A 466 -26.29 -34.48 -21.30
N PHE A 467 -26.15 -33.44 -22.14
CA PHE A 467 -26.62 -33.46 -23.52
C PHE A 467 -25.91 -34.54 -24.36
N ILE A 468 -24.58 -34.65 -24.24
CA ILE A 468 -23.80 -35.70 -24.90
C ILE A 468 -24.22 -37.09 -24.40
N LEU A 469 -24.39 -37.28 -23.08
CA LEU A 469 -24.86 -38.55 -22.52
C LEU A 469 -26.25 -38.94 -23.01
N ALA A 470 -27.15 -37.97 -23.19
CA ALA A 470 -28.49 -38.22 -23.74
C ALA A 470 -28.42 -38.68 -25.20
N ILE A 471 -27.56 -38.07 -26.03
CA ILE A 471 -27.32 -38.50 -27.41
C ILE A 471 -26.75 -39.92 -27.44
N ILE A 472 -25.72 -40.20 -26.63
CA ILE A 472 -25.12 -41.55 -26.52
C ILE A 472 -26.18 -42.57 -26.11
N GLY A 473 -27.00 -42.25 -25.10
CA GLY A 473 -28.08 -43.12 -24.64
C GLY A 473 -29.14 -43.39 -25.72
N ALA A 474 -29.53 -42.36 -26.48
CA ALA A 474 -30.48 -42.49 -27.57
C ALA A 474 -29.93 -43.35 -28.72
N LEU A 475 -28.66 -43.14 -29.11
CA LEU A 475 -27.99 -43.94 -30.13
C LEU A 475 -27.84 -45.39 -29.68
N HIS A 476 -27.43 -45.63 -28.44
CA HIS A 476 -27.28 -46.98 -27.89
C HIS A 476 -28.63 -47.71 -27.80
N TRP A 477 -29.72 -47.00 -27.51
CA TRP A 477 -31.07 -47.57 -27.54
C TRP A 477 -31.53 -47.91 -28.96
N GLN A 478 -31.21 -47.08 -29.94
CA GLN A 478 -31.51 -47.37 -31.35
C GLN A 478 -30.71 -48.57 -31.86
N GLU A 479 -29.43 -48.65 -31.52
CA GLU A 479 -28.54 -49.77 -31.82
C GLU A 479 -29.09 -51.08 -31.21
N LYS A 480 -29.39 -51.08 -29.91
CA LYS A 480 -29.98 -52.25 -29.24
C LYS A 480 -31.31 -52.69 -29.87
N LYS A 481 -32.13 -51.75 -30.33
CA LYS A 481 -33.39 -52.04 -31.02
C LYS A 481 -33.17 -52.60 -32.44
N ALA A 482 -32.10 -52.19 -33.12
CA ALA A 482 -31.72 -52.75 -34.41
C ALA A 482 -31.21 -54.19 -34.24
N ASP A 483 -30.32 -54.44 -33.27
CA ASP A 483 -29.84 -55.78 -32.93
C ASP A 483 -30.98 -56.74 -32.55
N ASP A 484 -31.94 -56.28 -31.76
CA ASP A 484 -33.11 -57.08 -31.39
C ASP A 484 -34.02 -57.39 -32.59
N ARG A 485 -34.05 -56.53 -33.62
CA ARG A 485 -34.77 -56.78 -34.88
C ARG A 485 -34.03 -57.79 -35.75
N GLU A 486 -32.71 -57.67 -35.89
CA GLU A 486 -31.89 -58.62 -36.64
C GLU A 486 -31.96 -60.02 -36.03
N LYS A 487 -31.82 -60.16 -34.71
CA LYS A 487 -31.98 -61.44 -34.01
C LYS A 487 -33.33 -62.10 -34.27
N ARG A 488 -34.42 -61.32 -34.35
CA ARG A 488 -35.76 -61.84 -34.69
C ARG A 488 -35.87 -62.26 -36.15
N GLN A 489 -35.21 -61.56 -37.08
CA GLN A 489 -35.18 -61.94 -38.49
C GLN A 489 -34.36 -63.22 -38.72
N GLU A 490 -33.23 -63.39 -38.05
CA GLU A 490 -32.45 -64.63 -38.08
C GLU A 490 -33.26 -65.81 -37.52
N ALA A 491 -33.95 -65.63 -36.40
CA ALA A 491 -34.81 -66.67 -35.82
C ALA A 491 -35.95 -67.11 -36.76
N HIS A 492 -36.49 -66.21 -37.57
CA HIS A 492 -37.50 -66.55 -38.59
C HIS A 492 -36.91 -67.23 -39.83
N ARG A 493 -35.63 -66.99 -40.16
CA ARG A 493 -34.93 -67.67 -41.27
C ARG A 493 -34.77 -69.17 -41.01
N PHE A 494 -34.58 -69.57 -39.75
CA PHE A 494 -34.46 -70.98 -39.36
C PHE A 494 -35.76 -71.80 -39.51
N HIS A 495 -36.93 -71.17 -39.67
CA HIS A 495 -38.18 -71.90 -39.88
C HIS A 495 -38.49 -72.23 -41.35
N PHE A 496 -37.75 -71.68 -42.32
CA PHE A 496 -37.95 -71.95 -43.76
C PHE A 496 -36.96 -72.96 -44.36
N ASP A 497 -35.87 -73.31 -43.67
CA ASP A 497 -34.94 -74.38 -44.09
C ASP A 497 -35.36 -75.79 -43.61
N ALA A 498 -36.49 -75.89 -42.90
CA ALA A 498 -37.03 -77.15 -42.35
C ALA A 498 -38.35 -77.60 -43.01
N MET A 499 -38.70 -77.05 -44.17
CA MET A 499 -39.82 -77.49 -45.01
C MET A 499 -39.30 -77.63 -46.45
#